data_AF-A0A920RA15-F1
#
_entry.id   AF-A0A920RA15-F1
#
_cell.length_a   1.000
_cell.length_b   1.000
_cell.length_c   1.000
_cell.angle_alpha   90.00
_cell.angle_beta   90.00
_cell.angle_gamma   90.00
#
_symmetry.space_group_name_H-M   'P 1'
#
loop_
_entity.id
_entity.type
_entity.pdbx_description
1 polymer ?
#
loop_
_entity_poly.entity_id
_entity_poly.type
_entity_poly.pdbx_seq_one_letter_code
_entity_poly.pdbx_strand_id
1 'polypeptide(L)'
;MSKSNWPLIDTRFLAVFASLVVSFLILFIEDAPNDDAYAYIRTAEIALTDGIGVAIQHYAWVSYSLLIALVSQFGTDLLTAAYIINSLFYALLIYSFVSIVRMIDDSNLVVILAALCILLYPQLNEFRFDVIRDVGYWALSLFALWQFLIFFKTHQNKNLITFGLALLFAASFRPEAIVYLITTPFALLMDKSVEVNERRRYFAKATGLMLGIILFSFVCWQ
;
A
#
# COMPACT_ATOMS: atom_id res chain seq x y z
N MET A 1 27.10 -21.69 22.32
CA MET A 1 26.81 -20.60 21.37
C MET A 1 25.90 -19.60 22.06
N SER A 2 26.37 -18.38 22.25
CA SER A 2 25.70 -17.31 23.00
C SER A 2 24.33 -16.99 22.39
N LYS A 3 23.24 -17.17 23.16
CA LYS A 3 21.94 -16.57 22.86
C LYS A 3 22.11 -15.07 23.05
N SER A 4 22.42 -14.38 21.97
CA SER A 4 22.49 -12.94 22.00
C SER A 4 21.07 -12.39 22.20
N ASN A 5 20.86 -11.73 23.33
CA ASN A 5 19.64 -10.97 23.62
C ASN A 5 19.65 -9.70 22.77
N TRP A 6 19.18 -9.81 21.53
CA TRP A 6 18.84 -8.67 20.67
C TRP A 6 17.43 -8.16 21.04
N PRO A 7 17.10 -6.89 20.74
CA PRO A 7 16.18 -6.10 21.58
C PRO A 7 14.72 -6.56 21.51
N LEU A 8 13.97 -6.23 22.56
CA LEU A 8 12.50 -6.35 22.70
C LEU A 8 11.68 -5.61 21.62
N ILE A 9 12.35 -4.87 20.73
CA ILE A 9 11.72 -3.96 19.76
C ILE A 9 11.68 -4.63 18.39
N ASP A 10 10.47 -4.70 17.81
CA ASP A 10 10.25 -5.30 16.50
C ASP A 10 10.95 -4.50 15.39
N THR A 11 11.86 -5.17 14.67
CA THR A 11 12.59 -4.65 13.51
C THR A 11 11.69 -3.96 12.48
N ARG A 12 10.45 -4.41 12.32
CA ARG A 12 9.47 -3.79 11.40
C ARG A 12 9.18 -2.34 11.76
N PHE A 13 8.94 -2.05 13.04
CA PHE A 13 8.65 -0.69 13.49
C PHE A 13 9.89 0.19 13.47
N LEU A 14 11.07 -0.38 13.74
CA LEU A 14 12.33 0.35 13.58
C LEU A 14 12.57 0.76 12.12
N ALA A 15 12.29 -0.14 11.17
CA ALA A 15 12.41 0.17 9.74
C ALA A 15 11.40 1.24 9.29
N VAL A 16 10.15 1.15 9.76
CA VAL A 16 9.14 2.18 9.52
C VAL A 16 9.58 3.54 10.08
N PHE A 17 10.05 3.57 11.33
CA PHE A 17 10.52 4.79 11.97
C PHE A 17 11.68 5.41 11.19
N ALA A 18 12.69 4.62 10.80
CA ALA A 18 13.80 5.08 9.97
C ALA A 18 13.32 5.69 8.64
N SER A 19 12.37 5.04 7.96
CA SER A 19 11.78 5.56 6.73
C SER A 19 11.06 6.89 6.93
N LEU A 20 10.29 7.03 8.01
CA LEU A 20 9.57 8.25 8.33
C LEU A 20 10.53 9.39 8.67
N VAL A 21 11.63 9.11 9.38
CA VAL A 21 12.69 10.10 9.64
C VAL A 21 13.32 10.57 8.34
N VAL A 22 13.68 9.67 7.42
CA VAL A 22 14.23 10.04 6.11
C VAL A 22 13.23 10.90 5.32
N SER A 23 11.97 10.49 5.25
CA SER A 23 10.91 11.27 4.62
C SER A 23 10.70 12.64 5.24
N PHE A 24 10.79 12.75 6.57
CA PHE A 24 10.68 14.03 7.26
C PHE A 24 11.85 14.95 6.93
N LEU A 25 13.09 14.42 6.85
CA LEU A 25 14.25 15.20 6.46
C LEU A 25 14.14 15.75 5.02
N ILE A 26 13.50 15.00 4.12
CA ILE A 26 13.28 15.42 2.72
C ILE A 26 12.41 16.68 2.64
N LEU A 27 11.49 16.91 3.59
CA LEU A 27 10.68 18.14 3.63
C LEU A 27 11.52 19.42 3.81
N PHE A 28 12.77 19.30 4.28
CA PHE A 28 13.68 20.44 4.46
C PHE A 28 14.67 20.60 3.31
N ILE A 29 14.62 19.71 2.31
CA ILE A 29 15.45 19.80 1.11
C ILE A 29 14.60 20.50 0.06
N GLU A 30 15.03 21.69 -0.36
CA GLU A 30 14.38 22.41 -1.45
C GLU A 30 14.71 21.71 -2.77
N ASP A 31 13.70 21.06 -3.35
CA ASP A 31 13.73 20.55 -4.72
C ASP A 31 12.46 20.98 -5.46
N ALA A 32 12.58 21.16 -6.77
CA ALA A 32 11.42 21.50 -7.59
C ALA A 32 10.48 20.29 -7.64
N PRO A 33 9.17 20.47 -7.41
CA PRO A 33 8.22 19.37 -7.56
C PRO A 33 8.27 18.78 -8.97
N ASN A 34 8.13 17.46 -9.08
CA ASN A 34 8.05 16.77 -10.36
C ASN A 34 6.81 17.20 -11.16
N ASP A 35 6.83 17.01 -12.48
CA ASP A 35 5.76 17.46 -13.39
C ASP A 35 4.36 16.97 -12.98
N ASP A 36 4.24 15.71 -12.54
CA ASP A 36 2.95 15.14 -12.11
C ASP A 36 2.42 15.80 -10.83
N ALA A 37 3.29 16.33 -9.97
CA ALA A 37 2.90 17.02 -8.75
C ALA A 37 1.95 18.18 -9.07
N TYR A 38 2.25 18.97 -10.10
CA TYR A 38 1.41 20.11 -10.48
C TYR A 38 -0.01 19.67 -10.85
N ALA A 39 -0.17 18.58 -11.58
CA ALA A 39 -1.49 18.05 -11.92
C ALA A 39 -2.24 17.58 -10.66
N TYR A 40 -1.56 16.87 -9.75
CA TYR A 40 -2.20 16.37 -8.54
C TYR A 40 -2.61 17.48 -7.57
N ILE A 41 -1.72 18.45 -7.34
CA ILE A 41 -1.95 19.60 -6.47
C ILE A 41 -3.05 20.50 -7.03
N ARG A 42 -3.01 20.79 -8.34
CA ARG A 42 -4.05 21.60 -8.98
C ARG A 42 -5.42 20.94 -8.89
N THR A 43 -5.48 19.64 -9.14
CA THR A 43 -6.74 18.88 -9.02
C THR A 43 -7.25 18.85 -7.57
N ALA A 44 -6.36 18.77 -6.59
CA ALA A 44 -6.72 18.84 -5.17
C ALA A 44 -7.27 20.22 -4.79
N GLU A 45 -6.66 21.30 -5.30
CA GLU A 45 -7.14 22.68 -5.12
C GLU A 45 -8.54 22.87 -5.71
N ILE A 46 -8.77 22.40 -6.94
CA ILE A 46 -10.10 22.42 -7.59
C ILE A 46 -11.11 21.65 -6.74
N ALA A 47 -10.74 20.49 -6.20
CA ALA A 47 -11.64 19.71 -5.34
C ALA A 47 -12.07 20.46 -4.08
N LEU A 48 -11.18 21.27 -3.49
CA LEU A 48 -11.45 22.08 -2.30
C LEU A 48 -12.26 23.35 -2.60
N THR A 49 -12.05 23.97 -3.76
CA THR A 49 -12.61 25.27 -4.13
C THR A 49 -13.91 25.16 -4.93
N ASP A 50 -13.90 24.32 -5.97
CA ASP A 50 -15.00 24.16 -6.94
C ASP A 50 -15.79 22.85 -6.73
N GLY A 51 -15.27 21.97 -5.88
CA GLY A 51 -15.90 20.72 -5.49
C GLY A 51 -15.41 19.49 -6.28
N ILE A 52 -15.69 18.31 -5.71
CA ILE A 52 -15.20 17.01 -6.21
C ILE A 52 -15.67 16.73 -7.65
N GLY A 53 -16.90 17.11 -8.01
CA GLY A 53 -17.45 16.89 -9.35
C GLY A 53 -16.67 17.62 -10.45
N VAL A 54 -16.19 18.84 -10.16
CA VAL A 54 -15.37 19.62 -11.09
C VAL A 54 -13.96 19.05 -11.19
N ALA A 55 -13.39 18.60 -10.06
CA ALA A 55 -12.08 17.96 -10.04
C ALA A 55 -12.03 16.68 -10.89
N ILE A 56 -13.08 15.86 -10.85
CA ILE A 56 -13.20 14.65 -11.70
C ILE A 56 -13.21 15.00 -13.19
N GLN A 57 -13.85 16.11 -13.58
CA GLN A 57 -13.86 16.57 -14.97
C GLN A 57 -12.51 17.11 -15.41
N HIS A 58 -11.75 17.71 -14.48
CA HIS A 58 -10.41 18.23 -14.75
C HIS A 58 -9.38 17.11 -14.94
N TYR A 59 -9.41 16.11 -14.06
CA TYR A 59 -8.48 14.99 -14.09
C TYR A 59 -9.19 13.69 -13.68
N ALA A 60 -9.33 12.75 -14.63
CA ALA A 60 -10.12 11.54 -14.46
C ALA A 60 -9.63 10.63 -13.30
N TRP A 61 -8.33 10.67 -12.97
CA TRP A 61 -7.73 9.88 -11.90
C TRP A 61 -7.52 10.69 -10.61
N VAL A 62 -8.64 11.21 -10.10
CA VAL A 62 -8.69 12.16 -8.97
C VAL A 62 -8.31 11.56 -7.61
N SER A 63 -8.29 10.23 -7.45
CA SER A 63 -8.23 9.57 -6.13
C SER A 63 -7.05 10.02 -5.26
N TYR A 64 -5.88 10.19 -5.86
CA TYR A 64 -4.69 10.70 -5.15
C TYR A 64 -4.83 12.18 -4.77
N SER A 65 -5.33 13.02 -5.67
CA SER A 65 -5.63 14.42 -5.40
C SER A 65 -6.69 14.63 -4.33
N LEU A 66 -7.73 13.78 -4.29
CA LEU A 66 -8.73 13.81 -3.21
C LEU A 66 -8.13 13.42 -1.86
N LEU A 67 -7.19 12.47 -1.84
CA LEU A 67 -6.48 12.13 -0.62
C LEU A 67 -5.61 13.30 -0.13
N ILE A 68 -4.93 14.00 -1.05
CA ILE A 68 -4.18 15.23 -0.75
C ILE A 68 -5.11 16.29 -0.17
N ALA A 69 -6.23 16.58 -0.84
CA ALA A 69 -7.22 17.55 -0.39
C ALA A 69 -7.81 17.19 0.99
N LEU A 70 -7.99 15.90 1.28
CA LEU A 70 -8.46 15.44 2.58
C LEU A 70 -7.40 15.69 3.68
N VAL A 71 -6.13 15.38 3.40
CA VAL A 71 -5.04 15.55 4.37
C VAL A 71 -4.71 17.03 4.60
N SER A 72 -4.84 17.90 3.59
CA SER A 72 -4.60 19.33 3.75
C SER A 72 -5.61 20.01 4.69
N GLN A 73 -6.81 19.45 4.85
CA GLN A 73 -7.82 19.96 5.80
C GLN A 73 -7.37 19.92 7.26
N PHE A 74 -6.31 19.15 7.58
CA PHE A 74 -5.68 19.17 8.91
C PHE A 74 -4.75 20.37 9.14
N GLY A 75 -4.75 21.37 8.24
CA GLY A 75 -3.99 22.62 8.39
C GLY A 75 -2.60 22.60 7.77
N THR A 76 -2.38 21.71 6.80
CA THR A 76 -1.13 21.65 6.01
C THR A 76 -1.39 22.19 4.60
N ASP A 77 -0.36 22.75 3.96
CA ASP A 77 -0.44 23.06 2.54
C ASP A 77 -0.53 21.77 1.70
N LEU A 78 -1.02 21.89 0.46
CA LEU A 78 -1.28 20.74 -0.40
C LEU A 78 -0.01 19.93 -0.72
N LEU A 79 1.15 20.60 -0.87
CA LEU A 79 2.39 19.92 -1.22
C LEU A 79 2.92 19.11 -0.03
N THR A 80 2.92 19.72 1.16
CA THR A 80 3.25 19.00 2.41
C THR A 80 2.29 17.85 2.66
N ALA A 81 0.99 18.03 2.42
CA ALA A 81 0.00 16.95 2.52
C ALA A 81 0.34 15.77 1.59
N ALA A 82 0.75 16.05 0.36
CA ALA A 82 1.17 15.03 -0.60
C ALA A 82 2.42 14.26 -0.13
N TYR A 83 3.44 14.96 0.38
CA TYR A 83 4.62 14.30 0.94
C TYR A 83 4.30 13.47 2.19
N ILE A 84 3.39 13.93 3.06
CA ILE A 84 2.92 13.15 4.21
C ILE A 84 2.27 11.84 3.73
N ILE A 85 1.38 11.92 2.74
CA ILE A 85 0.73 10.74 2.15
C ILE A 85 1.76 9.76 1.59
N ASN A 86 2.73 10.24 0.81
CA ASN A 86 3.78 9.38 0.25
C ASN A 86 4.61 8.73 1.36
N SER A 87 4.95 9.48 2.40
CA SER A 87 5.68 8.98 3.57
C SER A 87 4.94 7.86 4.29
N LEU A 88 3.62 7.98 4.43
CA LEU A 88 2.77 6.94 5.01
C LEU A 88 2.70 5.69 4.11
N PHE A 89 2.64 5.87 2.78
CA PHE A 89 2.70 4.72 1.86
C PHE A 89 4.07 4.05 1.88
N TYR A 90 5.19 4.78 1.93
CA TYR A 90 6.52 4.19 2.12
C TYR A 90 6.62 3.41 3.42
N ALA A 91 6.08 3.95 4.52
CA ALA A 91 6.01 3.24 5.80
C ALA A 91 5.22 1.92 5.67
N LEU A 92 4.05 1.95 5.05
CA LEU A 92 3.24 0.76 4.82
C LEU A 92 3.96 -0.27 3.93
N LEU A 93 4.62 0.19 2.87
CA LEU A 93 5.39 -0.63 1.94
C LEU A 93 6.53 -1.36 2.67
N ILE A 94 7.33 -0.64 3.45
CA ILE A 94 8.45 -1.19 4.22
C ILE A 94 7.95 -2.17 5.27
N TYR A 95 6.90 -1.81 6.02
CA TYR A 95 6.30 -2.69 7.00
C TYR A 95 5.83 -4.01 6.38
N SER A 96 5.16 -3.93 5.23
CA SER A 96 4.63 -5.09 4.52
C SER A 96 5.75 -5.98 3.98
N PHE A 97 6.78 -5.39 3.35
CA PHE A 97 7.94 -6.13 2.87
C PHE A 97 8.64 -6.91 3.97
N VAL A 98 9.00 -6.23 5.06
CA VAL A 98 9.71 -6.85 6.19
C VAL A 98 8.83 -7.90 6.87
N SER A 99 7.51 -7.69 6.92
CA SER A 99 6.57 -8.70 7.45
C SER A 99 6.46 -9.95 6.57
N ILE A 100 6.49 -9.80 5.24
CA ILE A 100 6.52 -10.93 4.31
C ILE A 100 7.82 -11.73 4.50
N VAL A 101 8.97 -11.06 4.57
CA VAL A 101 10.26 -11.74 4.78
C VAL A 101 10.29 -12.48 6.11
N ARG A 102 9.84 -11.86 7.19
CA ARG A 102 9.72 -12.54 8.50
C ARG A 102 8.83 -13.76 8.46
N MET A 103 7.80 -13.75 7.62
CA MET A 103 6.88 -14.88 7.48
C MET A 103 7.50 -16.05 6.67
N ILE A 104 8.55 -15.78 5.89
CA ILE A 104 9.33 -16.78 5.15
C ILE A 104 10.43 -17.36 6.05
N ASP A 105 11.13 -16.51 6.81
CA ASP A 105 12.22 -16.89 7.71
C ASP A 105 12.15 -16.10 9.03
N ASP A 106 12.12 -16.82 10.16
CA ASP A 106 12.06 -16.24 11.51
C ASP A 106 13.44 -15.74 12.01
N SER A 107 14.51 -15.91 11.23
CA SER A 107 15.84 -15.42 11.54
C SER A 107 15.88 -13.89 11.62
N ASN A 108 16.18 -13.37 12.80
CA ASN A 108 16.35 -11.94 13.03
C ASN A 108 17.38 -11.31 12.07
N LEU A 109 18.45 -12.03 11.74
CA LEU A 109 19.47 -11.53 10.81
C LEU A 109 18.87 -11.31 9.42
N VAL A 110 18.08 -12.26 8.91
CA VAL A 110 17.41 -12.17 7.61
C VAL A 110 16.43 -11.00 7.58
N VAL A 111 15.66 -10.81 8.66
CA VAL A 111 14.71 -9.69 8.78
C VAL A 111 15.43 -8.33 8.84
N ILE A 112 16.56 -8.23 9.55
CA ILE A 112 17.38 -7.02 9.58
C ILE A 112 17.96 -6.73 8.19
N LEU A 113 18.50 -7.75 7.51
CA LEU A 113 19.02 -7.60 6.15
C LEU A 113 17.93 -7.17 5.17
N ALA A 114 16.71 -7.69 5.30
CA ALA A 114 15.57 -7.26 4.51
C ALA A 114 15.19 -5.79 4.79
N ALA A 115 15.15 -5.39 6.06
CA ALA A 115 14.91 -4.01 6.43
C ALA A 115 15.96 -3.07 5.83
N LEU A 116 17.25 -3.42 5.91
CA LEU A 116 18.33 -2.67 5.28
C LEU A 116 18.20 -2.64 3.75
N CYS A 117 17.88 -3.77 3.13
CA CYS A 117 17.73 -3.88 1.69
C CYS A 117 16.67 -2.91 1.16
N ILE A 118 15.49 -2.85 1.80
CA ILE A 118 14.42 -1.97 1.33
C ILE A 118 14.65 -0.50 1.71
N LEU A 119 15.25 -0.22 2.86
CA LEU A 119 15.57 1.15 3.27
C LEU A 119 16.67 1.77 2.41
N LEU A 120 17.63 0.97 1.94
CA LEU A 120 18.75 1.42 1.12
C LEU A 120 18.49 1.27 -0.38
N TYR A 121 17.31 0.80 -0.78
CA TYR A 121 16.99 0.59 -2.19
C TYR A 121 16.96 1.93 -2.95
N PRO A 122 17.89 2.18 -3.90
CA PRO A 122 18.11 3.52 -4.45
C PRO A 122 16.87 4.12 -5.09
N GLN A 123 16.20 3.36 -5.95
CA GLN A 123 15.04 3.84 -6.70
C GLN A 123 13.89 4.30 -5.78
N LEU A 124 13.65 3.61 -4.66
CA LEU A 124 12.60 4.02 -3.72
C LEU A 124 12.99 5.31 -2.99
N ASN A 125 14.28 5.55 -2.76
CA ASN A 125 14.75 6.78 -2.11
C ASN A 125 14.78 7.97 -3.06
N GLU A 126 15.03 7.76 -4.36
CA GLU A 126 14.88 8.78 -5.40
C GLU A 126 13.41 9.24 -5.49
N PHE A 127 12.46 8.31 -5.53
CA PHE A 127 11.04 8.62 -5.59
C PHE A 127 10.46 9.26 -4.31
N ARG A 128 11.25 9.47 -3.25
CA ARG A 128 10.77 10.18 -2.05
C ARG A 128 10.66 11.69 -2.27
N PHE A 129 11.41 12.23 -3.23
CA PHE A 129 11.33 13.63 -3.65
C PHE A 129 10.13 13.87 -4.56
N ASP A 130 9.56 12.81 -5.14
CA ASP A 130 8.46 12.90 -6.08
C ASP A 130 7.09 12.78 -5.40
N VAL A 131 6.14 13.55 -5.93
CA VAL A 131 4.71 13.44 -5.65
C VAL A 131 4.08 12.56 -6.73
N ILE A 132 4.14 11.25 -6.52
CA ILE A 132 3.55 10.24 -7.41
C ILE A 132 2.55 9.35 -6.67
N ARG A 133 1.44 9.03 -7.33
CA ARG A 133 0.42 8.10 -6.82
C ARG A 133 0.86 6.63 -6.82
N ASP A 134 1.91 6.32 -7.58
CA ASP A 134 2.51 5.00 -7.76
C ASP A 134 2.87 4.34 -6.43
N VAL A 135 3.39 5.13 -5.47
CA VAL A 135 3.78 4.65 -4.15
C VAL A 135 2.59 4.05 -3.41
N GLY A 136 1.40 4.65 -3.56
CA GLY A 136 0.17 4.13 -2.99
C GLY A 136 -0.19 2.76 -3.57
N TYR A 137 -0.11 2.61 -4.89
CA TYR A 137 -0.31 1.34 -5.57
C TYR A 137 0.68 0.26 -5.09
N TRP A 138 1.98 0.56 -5.02
CA TRP A 138 2.99 -0.40 -4.57
C TRP A 138 2.78 -0.82 -3.12
N ALA A 139 2.56 0.15 -2.24
CA ALA A 139 2.38 -0.08 -0.80
C ALA A 139 1.15 -0.94 -0.52
N LEU A 140 0.02 -0.61 -1.13
CA LEU A 140 -1.24 -1.33 -0.93
C LEU A 140 -1.21 -2.71 -1.59
N SER A 141 -0.58 -2.86 -2.75
CA SER A 141 -0.42 -4.17 -3.40
C SER A 141 0.43 -5.11 -2.55
N LEU A 142 1.54 -4.62 -1.98
CA LEU A 142 2.41 -5.42 -1.13
C LEU A 142 1.76 -5.73 0.22
N PHE A 143 1.03 -4.76 0.80
CA PHE A 143 0.23 -4.98 2.00
C PHE A 143 -0.87 -6.02 1.76
N ALA A 144 -1.58 -5.94 0.63
CA ALA A 144 -2.59 -6.91 0.26
C ALA A 144 -1.96 -8.30 0.12
N LEU A 145 -0.84 -8.44 -0.59
CA LEU A 145 -0.11 -9.70 -0.70
C LEU A 145 0.22 -10.28 0.68
N TRP A 146 0.73 -9.45 1.60
CA TRP A 146 1.00 -9.88 2.97
C TRP A 146 -0.26 -10.43 3.66
N GLN A 147 -1.39 -9.72 3.57
CA GLN A 147 -2.67 -10.17 4.14
C GLN A 147 -3.17 -11.46 3.48
N PHE A 148 -3.01 -11.60 2.16
CA PHE A 148 -3.35 -12.82 1.44
C PHE A 148 -2.50 -14.00 1.91
N LEU A 149 -1.20 -13.80 2.14
CA LEU A 149 -0.33 -14.86 2.66
C LEU A 149 -0.71 -15.27 4.09
N ILE A 150 -1.14 -14.33 4.94
CA ILE A 150 -1.69 -14.67 6.26
C ILE A 150 -3.00 -15.46 6.08
N PHE A 151 -3.88 -15.06 5.17
CA PHE A 151 -5.08 -15.83 4.85
C PHE A 151 -4.74 -17.24 4.34
N PHE A 152 -3.71 -17.37 3.49
CA PHE A 152 -3.24 -18.65 2.98
C PHE A 152 -2.81 -19.59 4.10
N LYS A 153 -2.15 -19.07 5.15
CA LYS A 153 -1.74 -19.88 6.31
C LYS A 153 -2.85 -20.12 7.35
N THR A 154 -3.74 -19.15 7.57
CA THR A 154 -4.67 -19.14 8.72
C THR A 154 -6.14 -19.32 8.35
N HIS A 155 -6.48 -19.16 7.07
CA HIS A 155 -7.83 -19.19 6.51
C HIS A 155 -8.84 -18.21 7.16
N GLN A 156 -8.35 -17.16 7.84
CA GLN A 156 -9.21 -16.16 8.50
C GLN A 156 -9.79 -15.14 7.52
N ASN A 157 -11.12 -14.99 7.51
CA ASN A 157 -11.83 -14.11 6.58
C ASN A 157 -11.40 -12.65 6.68
N LYS A 158 -11.03 -12.19 7.88
CA LYS A 158 -10.56 -10.82 8.10
C LYS A 158 -9.43 -10.47 7.13
N ASN A 159 -8.45 -11.35 7.00
CA ASN A 159 -7.27 -11.11 6.15
C ASN A 159 -7.64 -11.12 4.66
N LEU A 160 -8.62 -11.94 4.26
CA LEU A 160 -9.15 -11.96 2.90
C LEU A 160 -9.93 -10.68 2.56
N ILE A 161 -10.72 -10.16 3.50
CA ILE A 161 -11.41 -8.87 3.36
C ILE A 161 -10.38 -7.74 3.26
N THR A 162 -9.39 -7.71 4.16
CA THR A 162 -8.32 -6.71 4.12
C THR A 162 -7.55 -6.75 2.81
N PHE A 163 -7.24 -7.95 2.28
CA PHE A 163 -6.64 -8.12 0.95
C PHE A 163 -7.49 -7.49 -0.16
N GLY A 164 -8.79 -7.80 -0.19
CA GLY A 164 -9.70 -7.28 -1.21
C GLY A 164 -9.86 -5.76 -1.15
N LEU A 165 -10.04 -5.20 0.05
CA LEU A 165 -10.16 -3.75 0.25
C LEU A 165 -8.85 -3.01 -0.07
N ALA A 166 -7.70 -3.57 0.30
CA ALA A 166 -6.41 -2.98 -0.01
C ALA A 166 -6.15 -2.93 -1.52
N LEU A 167 -6.46 -4.00 -2.27
CA LEU A 167 -6.33 -3.99 -3.73
C LEU A 167 -7.39 -3.13 -4.42
N LEU A 168 -8.61 -3.03 -3.88
CA LEU A 168 -9.60 -2.09 -4.39
C LEU A 168 -9.09 -0.65 -4.26
N PHE A 169 -8.50 -0.30 -3.11
CA PHE A 169 -7.93 1.03 -2.92
C PHE A 169 -6.68 1.24 -3.78
N ALA A 170 -5.84 0.21 -3.96
CA ALA A 170 -4.75 0.24 -4.93
C ALA A 170 -5.24 0.47 -6.36
N ALA A 171 -6.38 -0.13 -6.73
CA ALA A 171 -7.01 0.04 -8.05
C ALA A 171 -7.45 1.48 -8.32
N SER A 172 -7.79 2.24 -7.27
CA SER A 172 -8.11 3.67 -7.39
C SER A 172 -6.89 4.51 -7.79
N PHE A 173 -5.67 4.08 -7.43
CA PHE A 173 -4.44 4.71 -7.90
C PHE A 173 -4.02 4.17 -9.26
N ARG A 174 -4.19 2.88 -9.49
CA ARG A 174 -3.74 2.17 -10.69
C ARG A 174 -4.62 0.95 -11.00
N PRO A 175 -5.36 0.95 -12.12
CA PRO A 175 -6.31 -0.14 -12.43
C PRO A 175 -5.64 -1.51 -12.58
N GLU A 176 -4.33 -1.57 -12.80
CA GLU A 176 -3.53 -2.79 -12.86
C GLU A 176 -3.65 -3.65 -11.59
N ALA A 177 -3.96 -3.05 -10.43
CA ALA A 177 -4.23 -3.79 -9.19
C ALA A 177 -5.41 -4.79 -9.30
N ILE A 178 -6.35 -4.54 -10.22
CA ILE A 178 -7.48 -5.45 -10.49
C ILE A 178 -6.95 -6.80 -10.99
N VAL A 179 -5.83 -6.80 -11.72
CA VAL A 179 -5.19 -8.05 -12.17
C VAL A 179 -4.80 -8.91 -10.97
N TYR A 180 -4.21 -8.33 -9.93
CA TYR A 180 -3.88 -9.07 -8.71
C TYR A 180 -5.13 -9.53 -7.97
N LEU A 181 -6.21 -8.74 -7.97
CA LEU A 181 -7.47 -9.10 -7.31
C LEU A 181 -8.09 -10.37 -7.93
N ILE A 182 -7.97 -10.51 -9.25
CA ILE A 182 -8.50 -11.66 -10.02
C ILE A 182 -7.53 -12.85 -9.98
N THR A 183 -6.23 -12.62 -10.13
CA THR A 183 -5.24 -13.70 -10.33
C THR A 183 -4.76 -14.34 -9.03
N THR A 184 -4.62 -13.58 -7.93
CA THR A 184 -4.06 -14.10 -6.68
C THR A 184 -4.87 -15.26 -6.06
N PRO A 185 -6.23 -15.25 -6.08
CA PRO A 185 -7.02 -16.38 -5.59
C PRO A 185 -6.68 -17.73 -6.22
N PHE A 186 -6.21 -17.77 -7.48
CA PHE A 186 -5.84 -19.02 -8.14
C PHE A 186 -4.69 -19.75 -7.43
N ALA A 187 -3.85 -19.04 -6.67
CA ALA A 187 -2.81 -19.65 -5.84
C ALA A 187 -3.39 -20.64 -4.80
N LEU A 188 -4.62 -20.45 -4.33
CA LEU A 188 -5.28 -21.36 -3.37
C LEU A 188 -5.55 -22.75 -3.96
N LEU A 189 -5.71 -22.86 -5.28
CA LEU A 189 -5.88 -24.15 -5.95
C LEU A 189 -4.58 -24.96 -5.98
N MET A 190 -3.44 -24.28 -5.88
CA MET A 190 -2.10 -24.87 -5.92
C MET A 190 -1.60 -25.29 -4.53
N ASP A 191 -2.31 -24.93 -3.45
CA ASP A 191 -1.92 -25.26 -2.08
C ASP A 191 -1.98 -26.77 -1.84
N LYS A 192 -0.83 -27.45 -1.78
CA LYS A 192 -0.79 -28.90 -1.55
C LYS A 192 -1.03 -29.31 -0.11
N SER A 193 -1.01 -28.37 0.85
CA SER A 193 -1.11 -28.66 2.28
C SER A 193 -2.53 -29.00 2.76
N VAL A 194 -3.54 -28.63 1.97
CA VAL A 194 -4.97 -28.79 2.29
C VAL A 194 -5.62 -29.85 1.41
N GLU A 195 -6.73 -30.47 1.83
CA GLU A 195 -7.50 -31.37 0.97
C GLU A 195 -8.11 -30.66 -0.25
N VAL A 196 -8.31 -31.39 -1.35
CA VAL A 196 -8.79 -30.83 -2.63
C VAL A 196 -10.16 -30.13 -2.51
N ASN A 197 -11.06 -30.66 -1.69
CA ASN A 197 -12.39 -30.07 -1.48
C ASN A 197 -12.31 -28.73 -0.74
N GLU A 198 -11.46 -28.64 0.29
CA GLU A 198 -11.25 -27.40 1.04
C GLU A 198 -10.52 -26.34 0.20
N ARG A 199 -9.56 -26.73 -0.67
CA ARG A 199 -8.94 -25.80 -1.65
C ARG A 199 -9.99 -25.14 -2.54
N ARG A 200 -10.92 -25.92 -3.10
CA ARG A 200 -12.01 -25.40 -3.96
C ARG A 200 -12.94 -24.49 -3.18
N ARG A 201 -13.22 -24.81 -1.91
CA ARG A 201 -14.04 -23.97 -1.03
C ARG A 201 -13.37 -22.63 -0.74
N TYR A 202 -12.09 -22.61 -0.40
CA TYR A 202 -11.34 -21.37 -0.18
C TYR A 202 -11.21 -20.54 -1.44
N PHE A 203 -10.97 -21.18 -2.59
CA PHE A 203 -10.99 -20.51 -3.89
C PHE A 203 -12.34 -19.85 -4.17
N ALA A 204 -13.44 -20.62 -4.12
CA ALA A 204 -14.79 -20.10 -4.38
C ALA A 204 -15.17 -18.96 -3.45
N LYS A 205 -14.75 -19.03 -2.18
CA LYS A 205 -14.94 -17.98 -1.19
C LYS A 205 -14.13 -16.73 -1.51
N ALA A 206 -12.85 -16.88 -1.85
CA ALA A 206 -12.01 -15.77 -2.26
C ALA A 206 -12.57 -15.08 -3.50
N THR A 207 -12.88 -15.84 -4.56
CA THR A 207 -13.45 -15.28 -5.79
C THR A 207 -14.82 -14.63 -5.56
N GLY A 208 -15.70 -15.27 -4.79
CA GLY A 208 -17.02 -14.72 -4.47
C GLY A 208 -16.93 -13.41 -3.69
N LEU A 209 -16.00 -13.33 -2.74
CA LEU A 209 -15.75 -12.11 -1.98
C LEU A 209 -15.17 -10.99 -2.85
N MET A 210 -14.21 -11.30 -3.73
CA MET A 210 -13.64 -10.30 -4.65
C MET A 210 -14.70 -9.77 -5.61
N LEU A 211 -15.54 -10.64 -6.18
CA LEU A 211 -16.66 -10.23 -7.04
C LEU A 211 -17.64 -9.34 -6.28
N GLY A 212 -17.98 -9.69 -5.03
CA GLY A 212 -18.83 -8.87 -4.18
C GLY A 212 -18.27 -7.46 -3.94
N ILE A 213 -16.96 -7.35 -3.66
CA ILE A 213 -16.28 -6.05 -3.46
C ILE A 213 -16.30 -5.22 -4.75
N ILE A 214 -15.99 -5.84 -5.90
CA ILE A 214 -16.00 -5.15 -7.19
C ILE A 214 -17.41 -4.65 -7.53
N LEU A 215 -18.42 -5.50 -7.43
CA LEU A 215 -19.82 -5.13 -7.69
C LEU A 215 -20.28 -4.01 -6.76
N PHE A 216 -19.94 -4.08 -5.48
CA PHE A 216 -20.25 -3.02 -4.52
C PHE A 216 -19.60 -1.69 -4.92
N SER A 217 -18.34 -1.71 -5.35
CA SER A 217 -17.66 -0.49 -5.79
C SER A 217 -18.31 0.15 -7.03
N PHE A 218 -18.85 -0.65 -7.95
CA PHE A 218 -19.57 -0.13 -9.12
C PHE A 218 -20.92 0.49 -8.73
N VAL A 219 -21.64 -0.11 -7.78
CA VAL A 219 -22.92 0.44 -7.30
C VAL A 219 -22.71 1.76 -6.56
N CYS A 220 -21.64 1.91 -5.78
CA CYS A 220 -21.33 3.17 -5.09
C CYS A 220 -20.86 4.29 -6.03
N TRP A 221 -20.55 3.98 -7.30
CA TRP A 221 -20.06 4.93 -8.30
C TRP A 221 -21.13 5.38 -9.31
N GLN A 222 -22.37 4.88 -9.20
CA GLN A 222 -23.55 5.37 -9.93
C GLN A 222 -24.28 6.45 -9.12
#